data_AF-A0A8D8DZQ9-F1
#
_entry.id   AF-A0A8D8DZQ9-F1
#
_cell.length_a   1.000
_cell.length_b   1.000
_cell.length_c   1.000
_cell.angle_alpha   90.00
_cell.angle_beta   90.00
_cell.angle_gamma   90.00
#
_symmetry.space_group_name_H-M   'P 1'
#
loop_
_entity.id
_entity.type
_entity.pdbx_description
1 polymer ?
#
loop_
_entity_poly.entity_id
_entity_poly.type
_entity_poly.pdbx_seq_one_letter_code
_entity_poly.pdbx_strand_id
1 'polypeptide(L)'
;SDGKELINNEIKEVQNAWDRLVKKMSTAKVHLETSLLQWADYSSSYNHLQQWIQDRESKLQRVCEQKVVRFKTGKPSSLSIGLNERRANLRQANDIVQDIVSFEPMIQSVASKASDLHQTSPASEISNKYETLSKQAKELFAKQKETVELHQAFIDSSNDFAAWIRNAKECINKCSDYRGDKESLISKMSQLKILDNDVSVGQKKLQKALEQAEVACRNVESEEC
;
A
#
# COMPACT_ATOMS: atom_id res chain seq x y z
N SER A 1 -59.21 -13.19 -65.12
CA SER A 1 -59.07 -13.27 -63.66
C SER A 1 -57.62 -13.45 -63.22
N ASP A 2 -56.82 -14.31 -63.85
CA ASP A 2 -55.42 -14.56 -63.45
C ASP A 2 -54.51 -13.33 -63.34
N GLY A 3 -54.52 -12.44 -64.34
CA GLY A 3 -53.63 -11.26 -64.32
C GLY A 3 -53.89 -10.30 -63.16
N LYS A 4 -55.15 -10.18 -62.71
CA LYS A 4 -55.51 -9.34 -61.57
C LYS A 4 -55.02 -9.96 -60.26
N GLU A 5 -55.09 -11.28 -60.13
CA GLU A 5 -54.60 -11.99 -58.93
C GLU A 5 -53.08 -11.96 -58.83
N LEU A 6 -52.36 -12.11 -59.95
CA LEU A 6 -50.91 -11.96 -60.01
C LEU A 6 -50.47 -10.57 -59.55
N ILE A 7 -51.05 -9.51 -60.11
CA ILE A 7 -50.73 -8.13 -59.70
C ILE A 7 -51.05 -7.91 -58.22
N ASN A 8 -52.17 -8.44 -57.72
CA ASN A 8 -52.55 -8.28 -56.31
C ASN A 8 -51.62 -9.05 -55.35
N ASN A 9 -51.05 -10.17 -55.81
CA ASN A 9 -50.02 -10.90 -55.07
C ASN A 9 -48.69 -10.14 -55.05
N GLU A 10 -48.23 -9.62 -56.18
CA GLU A 10 -47.01 -8.80 -56.26
C GLU A 10 -47.11 -7.55 -55.37
N ILE A 11 -48.26 -6.85 -55.39
CA ILE A 11 -48.50 -5.70 -54.50
C ILE A 11 -48.38 -6.12 -53.03
N LYS A 12 -48.97 -7.26 -52.64
CA LYS A 12 -48.85 -7.78 -51.26
C LYS A 12 -47.41 -8.13 -50.90
N GLU A 13 -46.64 -8.71 -51.82
CA GLU A 13 -45.23 -9.01 -51.58
C GLU A 13 -44.40 -7.76 -51.37
N VAL A 14 -44.60 -6.72 -52.19
CA VAL A 14 -43.95 -5.42 -52.04
C VAL A 14 -44.34 -4.77 -50.72
N GLN A 15 -45.63 -4.78 -50.37
CA GLN A 15 -46.12 -4.25 -49.09
C GLN A 15 -45.46 -4.95 -47.89
N ASN A 16 -45.39 -6.28 -47.92
CA ASN A 16 -44.75 -7.08 -46.88
C ASN A 16 -43.24 -6.81 -46.80
N ALA A 17 -42.56 -6.66 -47.94
CA ALA A 17 -41.15 -6.32 -47.99
C ALA A 17 -40.88 -4.93 -47.43
N TRP A 18 -41.73 -3.95 -47.75
CA TRP A 18 -41.68 -2.60 -47.19
C TRP A 18 -41.87 -2.61 -45.68
N ASP A 19 -42.90 -3.28 -45.17
CA ASP A 19 -43.16 -3.37 -43.72
C ASP A 19 -41.99 -4.05 -42.97
N ARG A 20 -41.38 -5.08 -43.57
CA ARG A 20 -40.17 -5.72 -43.02
C ARG A 20 -38.98 -4.75 -43.02
N LEU A 21 -38.80 -3.96 -44.06
CA LEU A 21 -37.71 -2.98 -44.15
C LEU A 21 -37.89 -1.87 -43.11
N VAL A 22 -39.10 -1.33 -42.98
CA VAL A 22 -39.44 -0.31 -41.98
C VAL A 22 -39.17 -0.83 -40.56
N LYS A 23 -39.58 -2.07 -40.25
CA LYS A 23 -39.26 -2.71 -38.96
C LYS A 23 -37.76 -2.83 -38.72
N LYS A 24 -37.00 -3.34 -39.71
CA LYS A 24 -35.53 -3.46 -39.62
C LYS A 24 -34.88 -2.09 -39.40
N MET A 25 -35.32 -1.06 -40.10
CA MET A 25 -34.78 0.30 -39.98
C MET A 25 -35.09 0.89 -38.59
N SER A 26 -36.30 0.68 -38.07
CA SER A 26 -36.65 1.10 -36.71
C SER A 26 -35.80 0.40 -35.65
N THR A 27 -35.59 -0.91 -35.77
CA THR A 27 -34.72 -1.67 -34.87
C THR A 27 -33.27 -1.17 -34.95
N ALA A 28 -32.75 -0.94 -36.15
CA ALA A 28 -31.40 -0.43 -36.36
C ALA A 28 -31.23 0.97 -35.75
N LYS A 29 -32.23 1.84 -35.91
CA LYS A 29 -32.23 3.19 -35.30
C LYS A 29 -32.14 3.11 -33.78
N VAL A 30 -33.02 2.36 -33.13
CA VAL A 30 -33.03 2.21 -31.66
C VAL A 30 -31.71 1.61 -31.16
N HIS A 31 -31.16 0.64 -31.89
CA HIS A 31 -29.86 0.06 -31.58
C HIS A 31 -28.74 1.10 -31.62
N LEU A 32 -28.65 1.90 -32.70
CA LEU A 32 -27.65 2.97 -32.83
C LEU A 32 -27.79 4.04 -31.75
N GLU A 33 -29.02 4.47 -31.43
CA GLU A 33 -29.28 5.44 -30.36
C GLU A 33 -28.82 4.89 -28.99
N THR A 34 -29.06 3.60 -28.73
CA THR A 34 -28.60 2.92 -27.50
C THR A 34 -27.08 2.84 -27.45
N SER A 35 -26.43 2.41 -28.54
CA SER A 35 -24.98 2.32 -28.62
C SER A 35 -24.29 3.67 -28.47
N LEU A 36 -24.90 4.76 -28.98
CA LEU A 36 -24.37 6.10 -28.82
C LEU A 36 -24.37 6.55 -27.34
N LEU A 37 -25.45 6.26 -26.60
CA LEU A 37 -25.54 6.55 -25.17
C LEU A 37 -24.49 5.73 -24.38
N GLN A 38 -24.37 4.43 -24.67
CA GLN A 38 -23.36 3.57 -24.06
C GLN A 38 -21.94 4.05 -24.33
N TRP A 39 -21.67 4.53 -25.56
CA TRP A 39 -20.38 5.11 -25.92
C TRP A 39 -20.06 6.38 -25.14
N ALA A 40 -21.03 7.27 -24.97
CA ALA A 40 -20.85 8.50 -24.20
C ALA A 40 -20.53 8.19 -22.72
N ASP A 41 -21.27 7.27 -22.11
CA ASP A 41 -21.05 6.84 -20.73
C ASP A 41 -19.67 6.17 -20.55
N TYR A 42 -19.31 5.30 -21.50
CA TYR A 42 -18.00 4.65 -21.53
C TYR A 42 -16.87 5.68 -21.63
N SER A 43 -16.95 6.61 -22.59
CA SER A 43 -15.94 7.63 -22.82
C SER A 43 -15.75 8.52 -21.59
N SER A 44 -16.83 8.95 -20.95
CA SER A 44 -16.78 9.71 -19.70
C SER A 44 -16.09 8.93 -18.57
N SER A 45 -16.49 7.66 -18.39
CA SER A 45 -15.92 6.79 -17.34
C SER A 45 -14.44 6.50 -17.57
N TYR A 46 -14.04 6.27 -18.82
CA TYR A 46 -12.65 6.05 -19.21
C TYR A 46 -11.78 7.27 -18.90
N ASN A 47 -12.21 8.46 -19.33
CA ASN A 47 -11.48 9.71 -19.06
C ASN A 47 -11.34 9.96 -17.55
N HIS A 48 -12.40 9.71 -16.78
CA HIS A 48 -12.36 9.84 -15.33
C HIS A 48 -11.32 8.90 -14.69
N LEU A 49 -11.31 7.62 -15.09
CA LEU A 49 -10.33 6.64 -14.60
C LEU A 49 -8.91 7.02 -14.98
N GLN A 50 -8.67 7.49 -16.20
CA GLN A 50 -7.35 7.91 -16.65
C GLN A 50 -6.81 9.07 -15.80
N GLN A 51 -7.63 10.09 -15.54
CA GLN A 51 -7.24 11.21 -14.67
C GLN A 51 -7.00 10.76 -13.23
N TRP A 52 -7.85 9.87 -12.72
CA TRP A 52 -7.72 9.34 -11.37
C TRP A 52 -6.43 8.52 -11.20
N ILE A 53 -6.06 7.67 -12.17
CA ILE A 53 -4.80 6.91 -12.17
C ILE A 53 -3.62 7.89 -12.11
N GLN A 54 -3.62 8.91 -12.97
CA GLN A 54 -2.53 9.89 -13.03
C GLN A 54 -2.37 10.68 -11.72
N ASP A 55 -3.48 11.05 -11.07
CA ASP A 55 -3.45 11.70 -9.75
C ASP A 55 -2.89 10.76 -8.67
N ARG A 56 -3.25 9.47 -8.68
CA ARG A 56 -2.74 8.49 -7.72
C ARG A 56 -1.28 8.13 -7.96
N GLU A 57 -0.83 8.02 -9.21
CA GLU A 57 0.60 7.90 -9.56
C GLU A 57 1.39 9.10 -9.01
N SER A 58 0.89 10.31 -9.23
CA SER A 58 1.53 11.55 -8.72
C SER A 58 1.58 11.58 -7.18
N LYS A 59 0.51 11.14 -6.51
CA LYS A 59 0.49 11.04 -5.04
C LYS A 59 1.46 9.98 -4.53
N LEU A 60 1.49 8.81 -5.17
CA LEU A 60 2.40 7.73 -4.81
C LEU A 60 3.86 8.16 -4.94
N GLN A 61 4.20 8.87 -6.02
CA GLN A 61 5.53 9.44 -6.23
C GLN A 61 5.92 10.43 -5.11
N ARG A 62 5.00 11.32 -4.71
CA ARG A 62 5.26 12.26 -3.60
C ARG A 62 5.55 11.56 -2.28
N VAL A 63 4.84 10.47 -1.97
CA VAL A 63 5.08 9.67 -0.76
C VAL A 63 6.43 8.95 -0.84
N CYS A 64 6.79 8.45 -2.02
CA CYS A 64 8.10 7.84 -2.26
C CYS A 64 9.25 8.84 -2.04
N GLU A 65 9.08 10.09 -2.47
CA GLU A 65 10.10 11.15 -2.37
C GLU A 65 10.17 11.82 -0.98
N GLN A 66 9.25 11.52 -0.06
CA GLN A 66 9.27 12.08 1.30
C GLN A 66 10.50 11.59 2.07
N LYS A 67 11.52 12.44 2.11
CA LYS A 67 12.71 12.21 2.92
C LYS A 67 12.37 12.30 4.40
N VAL A 68 12.57 11.21 5.12
CA VAL A 68 12.57 11.20 6.59
C VAL A 68 13.82 11.94 7.06
N VAL A 69 13.67 12.91 7.96
CA VAL A 69 14.80 13.72 8.43
C VAL A 69 15.82 12.83 9.18
N ARG A 70 17.04 12.69 8.65
CA ARG A 70 18.17 12.09 9.37
C ARG A 70 18.60 13.01 10.51
N PHE A 71 18.17 12.71 11.73
CA PHE A 71 18.66 13.45 12.90
C PHE A 71 19.99 12.88 13.40
N LYS A 72 21.04 13.69 13.25
CA LYS A 72 22.45 13.40 13.60
C LYS A 72 22.72 13.24 15.11
N THR A 73 21.71 13.37 15.97
CA THR A 73 21.87 13.28 17.42
C THR A 73 21.39 11.92 17.91
N GLY A 74 22.29 11.10 18.45
CA GLY A 74 21.98 9.77 19.01
C GLY A 74 21.19 9.79 20.33
N LYS A 75 20.23 10.72 20.49
CA LYS A 75 19.36 10.77 21.67
C LYS A 75 18.20 9.79 21.50
N PRO A 76 17.80 9.03 22.54
CA PRO A 76 16.66 8.12 22.46
C PRO A 76 15.37 8.80 22.00
N SER A 77 15.18 10.07 22.39
CA SER A 77 14.01 10.87 22.03
C SER A 77 13.92 11.21 20.54
N SER A 78 15.04 11.35 19.82
CA SER A 78 15.01 11.64 18.38
C SER A 78 14.73 10.40 17.52
N LEU A 79 15.10 9.21 18.01
CA LEU A 79 14.77 7.93 17.38
C LEU A 79 13.26 7.68 17.36
N SER A 80 12.56 7.96 18.47
CA SER A 80 11.11 7.83 18.55
C SER A 80 10.36 8.82 17.65
N ILE A 81 10.88 10.04 17.49
CA ILE A 81 10.29 11.06 16.60
C ILE A 81 10.40 10.61 15.14
N GLY A 82 11.58 10.17 14.69
CA GLY A 82 11.76 9.68 13.32
C GLY A 82 10.92 8.43 13.01
N LEU A 83 10.72 7.55 13.99
CA LEU A 83 9.83 6.41 13.82
C LEU A 83 8.36 6.83 13.66
N ASN A 84 7.92 7.85 14.39
CA ASN A 84 6.54 8.35 14.27
C ASN A 84 6.28 8.98 12.90
N GLU A 85 7.25 9.71 12.35
CA GLU A 85 7.18 10.23 10.98
C GLU A 85 7.07 9.08 9.96
N ARG A 86 7.92 8.05 10.07
CA ARG A 86 7.86 6.86 9.21
C ARG A 86 6.54 6.11 9.30
N ARG A 87 5.94 6.04 10.50
CA ARG A 87 4.60 5.46 10.71
C ARG A 87 3.50 6.30 10.06
N ALA A 88 3.64 7.63 10.05
CA ALA A 88 2.73 8.52 9.35
C ALA A 88 2.81 8.28 7.83
N ASN A 89 4.01 8.20 7.27
CA ASN A 89 4.23 7.90 5.85
C ASN A 89 3.68 6.51 5.48
N LEU A 90 3.89 5.51 6.35
CA LEU A 90 3.32 4.17 6.17
C LEU A 90 1.79 4.18 6.10
N ARG A 91 1.14 4.96 6.97
CA ARG A 91 -0.33 5.13 6.94
C ARG A 91 -0.77 5.78 5.62
N GLN A 92 -0.08 6.84 5.19
CA GLN A 92 -0.37 7.49 3.92
C GLN A 92 -0.22 6.53 2.73
N ALA A 93 0.83 5.71 2.70
CA ALA A 93 1.01 4.68 1.69
C ALA A 93 -0.11 3.62 1.72
N ASN A 94 -0.53 3.19 2.92
CA ASN A 94 -1.65 2.27 3.08
C ASN A 94 -2.97 2.86 2.58
N ASP A 95 -3.25 4.12 2.88
CA ASP A 95 -4.46 4.80 2.44
C ASP A 95 -4.51 4.86 0.89
N ILE A 96 -3.37 5.13 0.24
CA ILE A 96 -3.25 5.08 -1.22
C ILE A 96 -3.53 3.66 -1.74
N VAL A 97 -3.00 2.60 -1.10
CA VAL A 97 -3.28 1.22 -1.50
C VAL A 97 -4.77 0.89 -1.38
N GLN A 98 -5.42 1.28 -0.28
CA GLN A 98 -6.85 1.05 -0.09
C GLN A 98 -7.70 1.81 -1.11
N ASP A 99 -7.37 3.07 -1.36
CA ASP A 99 -7.99 3.87 -2.42
C ASP A 99 -7.85 3.16 -3.77
N ILE A 100 -6.66 2.63 -4.10
CA ILE A 100 -6.44 1.97 -5.37
C ILE A 100 -7.30 0.71 -5.51
N VAL A 101 -7.28 -0.15 -4.50
CA VAL A 101 -8.06 -1.39 -4.48
C VAL A 101 -9.56 -1.11 -4.56
N SER A 102 -10.04 -0.01 -3.97
CA SER A 102 -11.46 0.36 -4.00
C SER A 102 -11.97 0.70 -5.41
N PHE A 103 -11.09 1.07 -6.35
CA PHE A 103 -11.43 1.41 -7.73
C PHE A 103 -11.42 0.20 -8.68
N GLU A 104 -10.95 -0.96 -8.24
CA GLU A 104 -10.94 -2.22 -9.00
C GLU A 104 -12.29 -2.52 -9.68
N PRO A 105 -13.47 -2.42 -9.01
CA PRO A 105 -14.75 -2.73 -9.66
C PRO A 105 -15.07 -1.78 -10.81
N MET A 106 -14.65 -0.50 -10.70
CA MET A 106 -14.86 0.48 -11.75
C MET A 106 -13.95 0.23 -12.95
N ILE A 107 -12.69 -0.15 -12.71
CA ILE A 107 -11.75 -0.59 -13.76
C ILE A 107 -12.32 -1.79 -14.52
N GLN A 108 -12.79 -2.81 -13.82
CA GLN A 108 -13.39 -4.01 -14.42
C GLN A 108 -14.65 -3.67 -15.22
N SER A 109 -15.51 -2.79 -14.70
CA SER A 109 -16.71 -2.33 -15.41
C SER A 109 -16.37 -1.62 -16.72
N VAL A 110 -15.39 -0.71 -16.71
CA VAL A 110 -14.98 0.02 -17.91
C VAL A 110 -14.27 -0.89 -18.91
N ALA A 111 -13.45 -1.84 -18.46
CA ALA A 111 -12.83 -2.83 -19.32
C ALA A 111 -13.87 -3.76 -19.99
N SER A 112 -14.91 -4.18 -19.26
CA SER A 112 -16.02 -4.96 -19.81
C SER A 112 -16.78 -4.17 -20.88
N LYS A 113 -17.18 -2.93 -20.57
CA LYS A 113 -17.90 -2.06 -21.53
C LYS A 113 -17.07 -1.77 -22.78
N ALA A 114 -15.76 -1.62 -22.63
CA ALA A 114 -14.86 -1.46 -23.74
C ALA A 114 -14.87 -2.70 -24.66
N SER A 115 -14.87 -3.92 -24.10
CA SER A 115 -15.00 -5.15 -24.88
C SER A 115 -16.32 -5.21 -25.65
N ASP A 116 -17.43 -4.84 -25.01
CA ASP A 116 -18.76 -4.81 -25.64
C ASP A 116 -18.84 -3.81 -26.81
N LEU A 117 -18.07 -2.73 -26.75
CA LEU A 117 -17.95 -1.69 -27.78
C LEU A 117 -16.81 -1.96 -28.78
N HIS A 118 -16.21 -3.16 -28.76
CA HIS A 118 -15.06 -3.53 -29.58
C HIS A 118 -13.82 -2.61 -29.42
N GLN A 119 -13.67 -1.98 -28.24
CA GLN A 119 -12.53 -1.14 -27.84
C GLN A 119 -11.48 -1.93 -27.04
N THR A 120 -10.91 -2.96 -27.66
CA THR A 120 -9.98 -3.88 -26.97
C THR A 120 -8.66 -3.22 -26.54
N SER A 121 -8.12 -2.29 -27.33
CA SER A 121 -6.84 -1.62 -27.01
C SER A 121 -6.96 -0.62 -25.84
N PRO A 122 -7.97 0.28 -25.77
CA PRO A 122 -8.17 1.13 -24.60
C PRO A 122 -8.44 0.34 -23.31
N ALA A 123 -9.17 -0.79 -23.42
CA ALA A 123 -9.46 -1.66 -22.29
C ALA A 123 -8.20 -2.27 -21.66
N SER A 124 -7.29 -2.78 -22.49
CA SER A 124 -6.04 -3.36 -22.01
C SER A 124 -5.10 -2.31 -21.45
N GLU A 125 -5.07 -1.11 -22.04
CA GLU A 125 -4.22 -0.01 -21.55
C GLU A 125 -4.62 0.45 -20.14
N ILE A 126 -5.91 0.66 -19.86
CA ILE A 126 -6.36 1.11 -18.54
C ILE A 126 -6.13 0.04 -17.47
N SER A 127 -6.36 -1.23 -17.81
CA SER A 127 -6.08 -2.36 -16.91
C SER A 127 -4.59 -2.46 -16.60
N ASN A 128 -3.72 -2.39 -17.61
CA ASN A 128 -2.26 -2.46 -17.41
C ASN A 128 -1.74 -1.30 -16.55
N LYS A 129 -2.24 -0.07 -16.77
CA LYS A 129 -1.88 1.11 -15.95
C LYS A 129 -2.30 0.90 -14.50
N TYR A 130 -3.53 0.44 -14.28
CA TYR A 130 -4.03 0.14 -12.96
C TYR A 130 -3.21 -0.97 -12.26
N GLU A 131 -2.93 -2.07 -12.94
CA GLU A 131 -2.12 -3.17 -12.39
C GLU A 131 -0.72 -2.69 -12.00
N THR A 132 -0.10 -1.87 -12.85
CA THR A 132 1.21 -1.27 -12.58
C THR A 132 1.16 -0.38 -11.35
N LEU A 133 0.19 0.54 -11.27
CA LEU A 133 0.00 1.43 -10.12
C LEU A 133 -0.28 0.63 -8.83
N SER A 134 -1.15 -0.38 -8.89
CA SER A 134 -1.50 -1.25 -7.76
C SER A 134 -0.27 -2.01 -7.25
N LYS A 135 0.54 -2.55 -8.17
CA LYS A 135 1.80 -3.22 -7.84
C LYS A 135 2.79 -2.26 -7.17
N GLN A 136 3.05 -1.11 -7.78
CA GLN A 136 3.97 -0.11 -7.24
C GLN A 136 3.54 0.38 -5.85
N ALA A 137 2.24 0.62 -5.64
CA ALA A 137 1.72 1.05 -4.36
C ALA A 137 1.90 -0.01 -3.26
N LYS A 138 1.63 -1.28 -3.59
CA LYS A 138 1.83 -2.41 -2.66
C LYS A 138 3.30 -2.63 -2.33
N GLU A 139 4.19 -2.51 -3.32
CA GLU A 139 5.64 -2.62 -3.13
C GLU A 139 6.18 -1.50 -2.23
N LEU A 140 5.77 -0.24 -2.48
CA LEU A 140 6.14 0.89 -1.62
C LEU A 140 5.64 0.68 -0.19
N PHE A 141 4.39 0.28 -0.01
CA PHE A 141 3.81 0.00 1.30
C PHE A 141 4.58 -1.11 2.03
N ALA A 142 4.88 -2.22 1.34
CA ALA A 142 5.63 -3.34 1.91
C ALA A 142 7.03 -2.91 2.36
N LYS A 143 7.74 -2.14 1.52
CA LYS A 143 9.06 -1.59 1.84
C LYS A 143 9.00 -0.68 3.07
N GLN A 144 8.09 0.31 3.08
CA GLN A 144 7.94 1.23 4.19
C GLN A 144 7.54 0.51 5.49
N LYS A 145 6.73 -0.55 5.39
CA LYS A 145 6.33 -1.39 6.52
C LYS A 145 7.54 -2.11 7.12
N GLU A 146 8.33 -2.76 6.28
CA GLU A 146 9.58 -3.42 6.69
C GLU A 146 10.51 -2.43 7.39
N THR A 147 10.74 -1.25 6.81
CA THR A 147 11.57 -0.20 7.42
C THR A 147 11.07 0.20 8.80
N VAL A 148 9.76 0.39 8.98
CA VAL A 148 9.16 0.72 10.29
C VAL A 148 9.38 -0.42 11.29
N GLU A 149 9.17 -1.67 10.88
CA GLU A 149 9.34 -2.85 11.73
C GLU A 149 10.80 -3.03 12.18
N LEU A 150 11.77 -2.87 11.28
CA LEU A 150 13.20 -2.96 11.59
C LEU A 150 13.62 -1.88 12.60
N HIS A 151 13.17 -0.64 12.41
CA HIS A 151 13.50 0.45 13.34
C HIS A 151 12.81 0.28 14.70
N GLN A 152 11.59 -0.25 14.72
CA GLN A 152 10.90 -0.61 15.95
C GLN A 152 11.69 -1.68 16.72
N ALA A 153 12.12 -2.75 16.04
CA ALA A 153 12.91 -3.83 16.64
C ALA A 153 14.25 -3.34 17.22
N PHE A 154 14.91 -2.39 16.53
CA PHE A 154 16.10 -1.72 17.04
C PHE A 154 15.81 -0.90 18.31
N ILE A 155 14.76 -0.09 18.31
CA ILE A 155 14.38 0.74 19.45
C ILE A 155 14.02 -0.14 20.66
N ASP A 156 13.26 -1.21 20.46
CA ASP A 156 12.87 -2.14 21.53
C ASP A 156 14.09 -2.85 22.13
N SER A 157 15.01 -3.32 21.28
CA SER A 157 16.24 -3.96 21.74
C SER A 157 17.17 -2.98 22.47
N SER A 158 17.23 -1.73 22.01
CA SER A 158 17.98 -0.65 22.66
C SER A 158 17.41 -0.31 24.03
N ASN A 159 16.07 -0.25 24.15
CA ASN A 159 15.38 0.02 25.41
C ASN A 159 15.57 -1.12 26.41
N ASP A 160 15.53 -2.38 25.95
CA ASP A 160 15.79 -3.56 26.78
C ASP A 160 17.22 -3.55 27.36
N PHE A 161 18.23 -3.25 26.51
CA PHE A 161 19.61 -3.09 26.98
C PHE A 161 19.77 -1.89 27.93
N ALA A 162 19.17 -0.74 27.61
CA ALA A 162 19.21 0.45 28.44
C ALA A 162 18.58 0.23 29.83
N ALA A 163 17.47 -0.52 29.88
CA ALA A 163 16.84 -0.90 31.14
C ALA A 163 17.76 -1.82 31.97
N TRP A 164 18.37 -2.83 31.34
CA TRP A 164 19.33 -3.71 32.00
C TRP A 164 20.51 -2.93 32.59
N ILE A 165 21.14 -2.04 31.80
CA ILE A 165 22.32 -1.31 32.26
C ILE A 165 21.99 -0.30 33.36
N ARG A 166 20.79 0.30 33.32
CA ARG A 166 20.29 1.17 34.40
C ARG A 166 20.14 0.39 35.70
N ASN A 167 19.52 -0.80 35.65
CA ASN A 167 19.33 -1.65 36.82
C ASN A 167 20.68 -2.16 37.37
N ALA A 168 21.61 -2.54 36.49
CA ALA A 168 22.96 -2.94 36.88
C ALA A 168 23.71 -1.82 37.62
N LYS A 169 23.67 -0.59 37.08
CA LYS A 169 24.26 0.60 37.73
C LYS A 169 23.60 0.89 39.08
N GLU A 170 22.29 0.75 39.18
CA GLU A 170 21.57 0.94 40.44
C GLU A 170 21.97 -0.10 41.50
N CYS A 171 22.10 -1.37 41.11
CA CYS A 171 22.57 -2.45 41.97
C CYS A 171 24.00 -2.17 42.50
N ILE A 172 24.91 -1.80 41.60
CA ILE A 172 26.29 -1.44 41.97
C ILE A 172 26.30 -0.25 42.95
N ASN A 173 25.51 0.79 42.66
CA ASN A 173 25.44 1.96 43.54
C ASN A 173 24.92 1.60 44.93
N LYS A 174 23.90 0.73 45.04
CA LYS A 174 23.38 0.24 46.34
C LYS A 174 24.41 -0.61 47.09
N CYS A 175 25.26 -1.34 46.38
CA CYS A 175 26.30 -2.19 46.95
C CYS A 175 27.64 -1.46 47.19
N SER A 176 27.76 -0.19 46.78
CA SER A 176 29.02 0.56 46.84
C SER A 176 29.46 0.95 48.26
N ASP A 177 28.52 1.05 49.20
CA ASP A 177 28.83 1.34 50.60
C ASP A 177 29.32 0.08 51.32
N TYR A 178 30.55 0.14 51.85
CA TYR A 178 31.20 -0.92 52.63
C TYR A 178 30.82 -0.91 54.11
N ARG A 179 29.98 0.03 54.55
CA ARG A 179 29.45 0.08 55.92
C ARG A 179 28.20 -0.79 56.07
N GLY A 180 28.03 -1.35 57.25
CA GLY A 180 26.88 -2.21 57.61
C GLY A 180 27.27 -3.33 58.56
N ASP A 181 26.26 -4.03 59.07
CA ASP A 181 26.46 -5.28 59.80
C ASP A 181 26.81 -6.44 58.85
N LYS A 182 27.24 -7.57 59.44
CA LYS A 182 27.65 -8.76 58.70
C LYS A 182 26.56 -9.24 57.73
N GLU A 183 25.30 -9.19 58.14
CA GLU A 183 24.17 -9.63 57.33
C GLU A 183 23.96 -8.73 56.10
N SER A 184 24.02 -7.40 56.29
CA SER A 184 23.95 -6.45 55.18
C SER A 184 25.09 -6.62 54.17
N LEU A 185 26.31 -6.86 54.65
CA LEU A 185 27.47 -7.09 53.77
C LEU A 185 27.35 -8.39 52.97
N ILE A 186 26.85 -9.47 53.58
CA ILE A 186 26.59 -10.74 52.89
C ILE A 186 25.50 -10.57 51.83
N SER A 187 24.43 -9.83 52.14
CA SER A 187 23.35 -9.52 51.19
C SER A 187 23.87 -8.73 49.97
N LYS A 188 24.66 -7.67 50.19
CA LYS A 188 25.30 -6.90 49.12
C LYS A 188 26.23 -7.77 48.26
N MET A 189 27.06 -8.62 48.89
CA MET A 189 27.93 -9.57 48.17
C MET A 189 27.12 -10.54 47.30
N SER A 190 25.98 -11.04 47.81
CA SER A 190 25.08 -11.92 47.07
C SER A 190 24.49 -11.20 45.84
N GLN A 191 24.01 -9.97 45.99
CA GLN A 191 23.50 -9.15 44.89
C GLN A 191 24.56 -8.89 43.81
N LEU A 192 25.80 -8.59 44.21
CA LEU A 192 26.92 -8.42 43.28
C LEU A 192 27.27 -9.72 42.53
N LYS A 193 27.25 -10.88 43.20
CA LYS A 193 27.46 -12.18 42.55
C LYS A 193 26.36 -12.52 41.55
N ILE A 194 25.11 -12.21 41.88
CA ILE A 194 23.98 -12.37 40.95
C ILE A 194 24.21 -11.47 39.73
N LEU A 195 24.57 -10.20 39.95
CA LEU A 195 24.84 -9.27 38.87
C LEU A 195 26.01 -9.72 37.98
N ASP A 196 27.08 -10.27 38.57
CA ASP A 196 28.23 -10.82 37.85
C ASP A 196 27.83 -11.98 36.92
N ASN A 197 26.98 -12.89 37.42
CA ASN A 197 26.39 -13.96 36.60
C ASN A 197 25.49 -13.41 35.47
N ASP A 198 24.78 -12.30 35.73
CA ASP A 198 23.89 -11.67 34.76
C ASP A 198 24.63 -10.81 33.71
N VAL A 199 25.93 -10.57 33.83
CA VAL A 199 26.72 -9.82 32.82
C VAL A 199 26.59 -10.46 31.44
N SER A 200 26.58 -11.80 31.35
CA SER A 200 26.37 -12.52 30.10
C SER A 200 25.01 -12.21 29.45
N VAL A 201 23.97 -12.01 30.27
CA VAL A 201 22.64 -11.60 29.79
C VAL A 201 22.70 -10.17 29.21
N GLY A 202 23.39 -9.25 29.89
CA GLY A 202 23.62 -7.89 29.40
C GLY A 202 24.37 -7.86 28.08
N GLN A 203 25.42 -8.68 27.94
CA GLN A 203 26.18 -8.82 26.70
C GLN A 203 25.31 -9.30 25.54
N LYS A 204 24.44 -10.30 25.76
CA LYS A 204 23.49 -10.76 24.74
C LYS A 204 22.48 -9.68 24.34
N LYS A 205 21.96 -8.90 25.30
CA LYS A 205 21.07 -7.76 25.03
C LYS A 205 21.75 -6.69 24.19
N LEU A 206 23.00 -6.36 24.53
CA LEU A 206 23.81 -5.42 23.74
C LEU A 206 24.04 -5.93 22.31
N GLN A 207 24.47 -7.18 22.17
CA GLN A 207 24.71 -7.79 20.87
C GLN A 207 23.46 -7.74 20.00
N LYS A 208 22.31 -8.13 20.55
CA LYS A 208 21.02 -8.04 19.83
C LYS A 208 20.71 -6.60 19.40
N ALA A 209 20.91 -5.61 20.27
CA ALA A 209 20.68 -4.21 19.92
C ALA A 209 21.59 -3.74 18.77
N LEU A 210 22.86 -4.16 18.76
CA LEU A 210 23.82 -3.85 17.69
C LEU A 210 23.44 -4.53 16.36
N GLU A 211 23.04 -5.80 16.40
CA GLU A 211 22.56 -6.52 15.21
C GLU A 211 21.33 -5.84 14.60
N GLN A 212 20.36 -5.45 15.42
CA GLN A 212 19.18 -4.72 14.94
C GLN A 212 19.52 -3.32 14.42
N ALA A 213 20.53 -2.65 14.99
CA ALA A 213 21.01 -1.37 14.50
C ALA A 213 21.62 -1.50 13.09
N GLU A 214 22.46 -2.53 12.88
CA GLU A 214 23.09 -2.79 11.59
C GLU A 214 22.04 -3.08 10.51
N VAL A 215 21.06 -3.94 10.82
CA VAL A 215 19.96 -4.26 9.89
C VAL A 215 19.14 -3.02 9.56
N ALA A 216 18.77 -2.22 10.56
CA ALA A 216 18.02 -0.99 10.35
C ALA A 216 18.79 0.05 9.52
N CYS A 217 20.11 0.20 9.74
CA CYS A 217 20.94 1.13 8.98
C CYS A 217 21.11 0.69 7.52
N ARG A 218 21.40 -0.60 7.29
CA ARG A 218 21.55 -1.15 5.94
C ARG A 218 20.27 -1.00 5.10
N ASN A 219 19.11 -1.18 5.72
CA ASN A 219 17.83 -0.97 5.06
C ASN A 219 17.66 0.49 4.58
N VAL A 220 18.01 1.48 5.41
CA VAL A 220 17.94 2.90 5.03
C VAL A 220 18.91 3.24 3.89
N GLU A 221 20.12 2.69 3.91
CA GLU A 221 21.10 2.89 2.84
C GLU A 221 20.61 2.33 1.49
N SER A 222 19.85 1.22 1.51
CA SER A 222 19.22 0.66 0.32
C SER A 222 18.00 1.46 -0.18
N GLU A 223 17.47 2.40 0.59
CA GLU A 223 16.41 3.31 0.15
C GLU A 223 16.93 4.55 -0.58
N GLU A 224 18.22 4.87 -0.45
CA GLU A 224 18.85 6.07 -1.01
C GLU A 224 19.51 5.85 -2.40
N CYS A 225 19.43 4.63 -2.97
CA CYS A 225 19.96 4.26 -4.29
C CYS A 225 18.87 3.96 -5.31
#